data_AF-A0A661X6M9-F1
#
_entry.id   AF-A0A661X6M9-F1
#
_cell.length_a   1.000
_cell.length_b   1.000
_cell.length_c   1.000
_cell.angle_alpha   90.00
_cell.angle_beta   90.00
_cell.angle_gamma   90.00
#
_symmetry.space_group_name_H-M   'P 1'
#
loop_
_entity.id
_entity.type
_entity.pdbx_description
1 polymer ?
#
loop_
_entity_poly.entity_id
_entity_poly.type
_entity_poly.pdbx_seq_one_letter_code
_entity_poly.pdbx_strand_id
1 'polypeptide(L)'
;MEKSLSSAKFLCPICGEELVEKKTVGRCIYCGKEEEAHWICPNGHYICEECRLLNQKEITIKYLSYTKEKDVLKILHTLIKHPSFNFFGKEYHFVLGPVVLTSLKNQGKLNWDPRRNAALIHRTEFIPYGVCGTIGTCGVCSSVGATLSTLLKATYMSDRERSISLSSVSECLKELANQGGPRCCKESIYVGLKVLDRYLKRYLDLDLSIKEKIICAFSNRNPECKKERCEFYRGEI
;
A
#
# COMPACT_ATOMS: atom_id res chain seq x y z
N MET A 1 4.51 -36.77 -36.10
CA MET A 1 3.78 -36.27 -34.92
C MET A 1 4.66 -35.28 -34.18
N GLU A 2 4.77 -34.06 -34.70
CA GLU A 2 5.32 -32.95 -33.92
C GLU A 2 4.22 -32.52 -32.95
N LYS A 3 4.39 -32.83 -31.67
CA LYS A 3 3.58 -32.22 -30.63
C LYS A 3 3.90 -30.73 -30.67
N SER A 4 2.99 -29.90 -31.18
CA SER A 4 3.13 -28.45 -31.09
C SER A 4 3.26 -28.12 -29.60
N LEU A 5 4.43 -27.59 -29.21
CA LEU A 5 4.62 -27.01 -27.89
C LEU A 5 3.45 -26.06 -27.65
N SER A 6 2.66 -26.33 -26.62
CA SER A 6 1.56 -25.45 -26.24
C SER A 6 2.13 -24.03 -26.11
N SER A 7 1.52 -23.07 -26.79
CA SER A 7 1.90 -21.66 -26.73
C SER A 7 1.89 -21.24 -25.25
N ALA A 8 3.06 -21.15 -24.63
CA ALA A 8 3.16 -20.81 -23.22
C ALA A 8 2.55 -19.42 -23.02
N LYS A 9 1.46 -19.35 -22.25
CA LYS A 9 0.80 -18.09 -21.93
C LYS A 9 1.50 -17.48 -20.72
N PHE A 10 2.14 -16.34 -20.91
CA PHE A 10 2.71 -15.56 -19.82
C PHE A 10 1.69 -14.52 -19.37
N LEU A 11 1.41 -14.44 -18.07
CA LEU A 11 0.45 -13.46 -17.53
C LEU A 11 1.17 -12.31 -16.85
N CYS A 12 0.62 -11.11 -16.98
CA CYS A 12 1.12 -9.93 -16.30
C CYS A 12 0.94 -10.08 -14.79
N PRO A 13 2.02 -9.97 -13.99
CA PRO A 13 1.93 -10.07 -12.53
C PRO A 13 1.08 -8.96 -11.87
N ILE A 14 0.86 -7.84 -12.57
CA ILE A 14 0.19 -6.66 -12.03
C ILE A 14 -1.32 -6.67 -12.29
N CYS A 15 -1.73 -7.00 -13.52
CA CYS A 15 -3.13 -6.96 -13.94
C CYS A 15 -3.71 -8.32 -14.38
N GLY A 16 -2.89 -9.37 -14.53
CA GLY A 16 -3.33 -10.70 -14.95
C GLY A 16 -3.54 -10.87 -16.46
N GLU A 17 -3.38 -9.81 -17.25
CA GLU A 17 -3.54 -9.84 -18.71
C GLU A 17 -2.44 -10.69 -19.38
N GLU A 18 -2.76 -11.34 -20.50
CA GLU A 18 -1.77 -12.09 -21.28
C GLU A 18 -0.69 -11.14 -21.83
N LEU A 19 0.57 -11.50 -21.61
CA LEU A 19 1.73 -10.77 -22.12
C LEU A 19 1.88 -11.04 -23.61
N VAL A 20 2.20 -10.00 -24.36
CA VAL A 20 2.45 -10.08 -25.80
C VAL A 20 3.95 -10.18 -26.04
N GLU A 21 4.36 -11.15 -26.85
CA GLU A 21 5.72 -11.25 -27.33
C GLU A 21 5.99 -10.09 -28.30
N LYS A 22 6.85 -9.17 -27.89
CA LYS A 22 7.23 -8.00 -28.69
C LYS A 22 8.58 -7.50 -28.22
N LYS A 23 9.57 -7.53 -29.11
CA LYS A 23 10.87 -6.89 -28.87
C LYS A 23 10.68 -5.38 -28.79
N THR A 24 10.90 -4.81 -27.61
CA THR A 24 10.73 -3.37 -27.32
C THR A 24 11.63 -2.94 -26.16
N VAL A 25 11.69 -1.65 -25.87
CA VAL A 25 12.21 -1.14 -24.59
C VAL A 25 11.07 -1.12 -23.58
N GLY A 26 11.26 -1.79 -22.45
CA GLY A 26 10.32 -1.79 -21.32
C GLY A 26 10.78 -0.83 -20.24
N ARG A 27 9.87 0.01 -19.72
CA ARG A 27 10.14 0.91 -18.60
C ARG A 27 9.55 0.37 -17.30
N CYS A 28 10.40 0.09 -16.31
CA CYS A 28 9.97 -0.51 -15.06
C CYS A 28 9.04 0.42 -14.28
N ILE A 29 7.85 -0.06 -13.90
CA ILE A 29 6.88 0.73 -13.14
C ILE A 29 7.36 1.08 -11.71
N TYR A 30 8.30 0.31 -11.17
CA TYR A 30 8.79 0.47 -9.81
C TYR A 30 10.05 1.34 -9.69
N CYS A 31 10.92 1.35 -10.68
CA CYS A 31 12.18 2.12 -10.60
C CYS A 31 12.49 2.99 -11.82
N GLY A 32 11.69 2.90 -12.88
CA GLY A 32 11.89 3.66 -14.11
C GLY A 32 13.04 3.20 -15.00
N LYS A 33 13.79 2.15 -14.61
CA LYS A 33 14.83 1.55 -15.45
C LYS A 33 14.22 1.15 -16.80
N GLU A 34 14.88 1.53 -17.88
CA GLU A 34 14.58 1.13 -19.24
C GLU A 34 15.57 0.05 -19.67
N GLU A 35 15.07 -1.07 -20.17
CA GLU A 35 15.88 -2.18 -20.68
C GLU A 35 15.13 -2.95 -21.78
N GLU A 36 15.85 -3.81 -22.50
CA GLU A 36 15.25 -4.64 -23.54
C GLU A 36 14.22 -5.60 -22.94
N ALA A 37 13.06 -5.68 -23.59
CA ALA A 37 11.95 -6.52 -23.19
C ALA A 37 11.47 -7.33 -24.39
N HIS A 38 11.27 -8.64 -24.17
CA HIS A 38 10.67 -9.55 -25.15
C HIS A 38 9.17 -9.77 -24.90
N TRP A 39 8.70 -9.47 -23.68
CA TRP A 39 7.31 -9.64 -23.27
C TRP A 39 6.81 -8.36 -22.64
N ILE A 40 5.69 -7.82 -23.15
CA ILE A 40 5.09 -6.59 -22.66
C ILE A 40 3.62 -6.81 -22.33
N CYS A 41 3.17 -6.21 -21.22
CA CYS A 41 1.74 -6.17 -20.92
C CYS A 41 1.07 -5.13 -21.83
N PRO A 42 -0.06 -5.44 -22.48
CA PRO A 42 -0.78 -4.48 -23.31
C PRO A 42 -1.27 -3.25 -22.52
N ASN A 43 -1.49 -3.40 -21.20
CA ASN A 43 -1.78 -2.30 -20.29
C ASN A 43 -0.54 -1.48 -19.85
N GLY A 44 0.62 -1.66 -20.49
CA GLY A 44 1.83 -0.86 -20.24
C GLY A 44 2.65 -1.27 -19.01
N HIS A 45 2.33 -2.36 -18.33
CA HIS A 45 3.11 -2.84 -17.19
C HIS A 45 4.40 -3.52 -17.64
N TYR A 46 5.51 -3.11 -17.03
CA TYR A 46 6.79 -3.79 -17.13
C TYR A 46 7.51 -3.72 -15.78
N ILE A 47 8.21 -4.79 -15.41
CA ILE A 47 9.02 -4.88 -14.20
C ILE A 47 10.40 -5.40 -14.60
N CYS A 48 11.45 -4.63 -14.32
CA CYS A 48 12.82 -5.06 -14.54
C CYS A 48 13.19 -6.23 -13.63
N GLU A 49 14.16 -7.06 -14.04
CA GLU A 49 14.59 -8.25 -13.29
C GLU A 49 14.90 -7.93 -11.82
N GLU A 50 15.68 -6.88 -11.58
CA GLU A 50 16.06 -6.47 -10.23
C GLU A 50 14.84 -6.20 -9.35
N CYS A 51 13.82 -5.48 -9.85
CA CYS A 51 12.62 -5.20 -9.06
C CYS A 51 11.78 -6.45 -8.80
N ARG A 52 11.74 -7.42 -9.73
CA ARG A 52 10.98 -8.67 -9.54
C ARG A 52 11.49 -9.49 -8.37
N LEU A 53 12.79 -9.43 -8.10
CA LEU A 53 13.46 -10.22 -7.06
C LEU A 53 13.41 -9.57 -5.68
N LEU A 54 12.96 -8.31 -5.57
CA LEU A 54 12.92 -7.60 -4.30
C LEU A 54 11.80 -8.10 -3.38
N ASN A 55 12.11 -8.18 -2.08
CA ASN A 55 11.09 -8.41 -1.06
C ASN A 55 10.20 -7.16 -0.88
N GLN A 56 9.14 -7.31 -0.07
CA GLN A 56 8.11 -6.27 0.12
C GLN A 56 8.68 -4.97 0.67
N LYS A 57 9.71 -5.02 1.53
CA LYS A 57 10.33 -3.83 2.12
C LYS A 57 11.22 -3.11 1.12
N GLU A 58 12.08 -3.87 0.44
CA GLU A 58 12.99 -3.36 -0.57
C GLU A 58 12.22 -2.70 -1.72
N ILE A 59 11.19 -3.37 -2.25
CA ILE A 59 10.37 -2.79 -3.32
C ILE A 59 9.60 -1.56 -2.83
N THR A 60 9.14 -1.54 -1.58
CA THR A 60 8.50 -0.35 -0.99
C THR A 60 9.46 0.83 -1.00
N ILE A 61 10.69 0.67 -0.50
CA ILE A 61 11.68 1.75 -0.48
C ILE A 61 12.06 2.19 -1.89
N LYS A 62 12.35 1.24 -2.78
CA LYS A 62 12.78 1.53 -4.15
C LYS A 62 11.70 2.28 -4.93
N TYR A 63 10.45 1.79 -4.87
CA TYR A 63 9.32 2.42 -5.53
C TYR A 63 9.01 3.81 -5.01
N LEU A 64 8.95 3.97 -3.68
CA LEU A 64 8.62 5.25 -3.07
C LEU A 64 9.72 6.30 -3.24
N SER A 65 10.96 5.89 -3.52
CA SER A 65 12.06 6.79 -3.87
C SER A 65 11.97 7.28 -5.32
N TYR A 66 11.44 6.44 -6.22
CA TYR A 66 11.31 6.73 -7.64
C TYR A 66 10.03 7.52 -7.98
N THR A 67 8.87 7.07 -7.49
CA THR A 67 7.57 7.54 -7.95
C THR A 67 7.35 9.04 -7.73
N LYS A 68 6.72 9.68 -8.71
CA LYS A 68 6.26 11.08 -8.66
C LYS A 68 4.74 11.20 -8.58
N GLU A 69 4.03 10.07 -8.49
CA GLU A 69 2.57 10.05 -8.31
C GLU A 69 2.19 10.79 -7.01
N LYS A 70 1.11 11.56 -7.08
CA LYS A 70 0.61 12.42 -6.00
C LYS A 70 -0.62 11.82 -5.32
N ASP A 71 -1.34 10.94 -6.00
CA ASP A 71 -2.51 10.25 -5.48
C ASP A 71 -2.08 9.07 -4.60
N VAL A 72 -2.37 9.19 -3.30
CA VAL A 72 -2.00 8.19 -2.29
C VAL A 72 -2.55 6.80 -2.61
N LEU A 73 -3.75 6.70 -3.21
CA LEU A 73 -4.36 5.42 -3.58
C LEU A 73 -3.65 4.80 -4.78
N LYS A 74 -3.25 5.61 -5.77
CA LYS A 74 -2.50 5.10 -6.92
C LYS A 74 -1.10 4.60 -6.52
N ILE A 75 -0.41 5.32 -5.64
CA ILE A 75 0.87 4.87 -5.07
C ILE A 75 0.66 3.54 -4.35
N LEU A 76 -0.31 3.48 -3.43
CA LEU A 76 -0.64 2.29 -2.66
C LEU A 76 -0.94 1.10 -3.58
N HIS A 77 -1.87 1.27 -4.52
CA HIS A 77 -2.35 0.19 -5.39
C HIS A 77 -1.25 -0.32 -6.31
N THR A 78 -0.37 0.55 -6.82
CA THR A 78 0.79 0.14 -7.62
C THR A 78 1.76 -0.70 -6.78
N LEU A 79 2.04 -0.25 -5.56
CA LEU A 79 2.95 -0.94 -4.65
C LEU A 79 2.43 -2.33 -4.27
N ILE A 80 1.19 -2.44 -3.77
CA ILE A 80 0.65 -3.71 -3.25
C ILE A 80 0.20 -4.69 -4.36
N LYS A 81 0.32 -4.29 -5.64
CA LYS A 81 0.22 -5.20 -6.79
C LYS A 81 1.54 -5.92 -7.09
N HIS A 82 2.65 -5.54 -6.44
CA HIS A 82 3.92 -6.23 -6.64
C HIS A 82 3.80 -7.71 -6.23
N PRO A 83 4.38 -8.66 -6.98
CA PRO A 83 4.24 -10.11 -6.72
C PRO A 83 4.63 -10.57 -5.32
N SER A 84 5.54 -9.85 -4.65
CA SER A 84 5.92 -10.19 -3.27
C SER A 84 4.82 -9.91 -2.25
N PHE A 85 3.80 -9.09 -2.56
CA PHE A 85 2.69 -8.85 -1.64
C PHE A 85 1.65 -9.97 -1.74
N ASN A 86 1.46 -10.70 -0.64
CA ASN A 86 0.39 -11.69 -0.56
C ASN A 86 -0.96 -10.98 -0.45
N PHE A 87 -2.07 -11.71 -0.63
CA PHE A 87 -3.38 -11.07 -0.48
C PHE A 87 -3.63 -10.61 0.97
N PHE A 88 -3.14 -11.38 1.94
CA PHE A 88 -3.13 -10.99 3.34
C PHE A 88 -1.74 -11.25 3.89
N GLY A 89 -1.28 -10.39 4.81
CA GLY A 89 0.07 -10.53 5.31
C GLY A 89 0.50 -9.41 6.23
N LYS A 90 1.64 -9.59 6.89
CA LYS A 90 2.21 -8.57 7.78
C LYS A 90 2.82 -7.39 7.01
N GLU A 91 3.09 -7.57 5.72
CA GLU A 91 3.60 -6.52 4.83
C GLU A 91 2.69 -5.29 4.77
N TYR A 92 1.38 -5.48 4.98
CA TYR A 92 0.43 -4.37 5.05
C TYR A 92 0.60 -3.51 6.31
N HIS A 93 1.21 -4.02 7.38
CA HIS A 93 1.38 -3.28 8.64
C HIS A 93 2.34 -2.10 8.50
N PHE A 94 3.27 -2.14 7.54
CA PHE A 94 4.29 -1.10 7.38
C PHE A 94 4.11 -0.22 6.14
N VAL A 95 3.20 -0.56 5.21
CA VAL A 95 3.10 0.17 3.93
C VAL A 95 2.39 1.52 4.04
N LEU A 96 1.38 1.64 4.91
CA LEU A 96 0.52 2.82 4.99
C LEU A 96 1.31 4.11 5.18
N GLY A 97 2.16 4.17 6.20
CA GLY A 97 2.93 5.36 6.56
C GLY A 97 3.86 5.85 5.44
N PRO A 98 4.79 5.02 4.95
CA PRO A 98 5.67 5.36 3.84
C PRO A 98 4.93 5.88 2.60
N VAL A 99 3.82 5.24 2.23
CA VAL A 99 3.00 5.67 1.08
C VAL A 99 2.42 7.06 1.29
N VAL A 100 1.87 7.33 2.48
CA VAL A 100 1.28 8.62 2.85
C VAL A 100 2.34 9.72 2.83
N LEU A 101 3.50 9.49 3.44
CA LEU A 101 4.57 10.49 3.50
C LEU A 101 5.15 10.79 2.13
N THR A 102 5.31 9.77 1.28
CA THR A 102 5.69 9.97 -0.13
C THR A 102 4.63 10.74 -0.91
N SER A 103 3.35 10.46 -0.70
CA SER A 103 2.25 11.20 -1.33
C SER A 103 2.28 12.69 -0.97
N LEU A 104 2.35 13.02 0.32
CA LEU A 104 2.41 14.41 0.80
C LEU A 104 3.63 15.15 0.25
N LYS A 105 4.77 14.46 0.18
CA LYS A 105 5.99 15.00 -0.43
C LYS A 105 5.82 15.29 -1.91
N ASN A 106 5.25 14.35 -2.67
CA ASN A 106 5.03 14.52 -4.11
C ASN A 106 3.98 15.59 -4.41
N GLN A 107 3.05 15.84 -3.48
CA GLN A 107 2.12 16.97 -3.52
C GLN A 107 2.79 18.32 -3.17
N GLY A 108 4.03 18.33 -2.68
CA GLY A 108 4.72 19.54 -2.23
C GLY A 108 4.31 20.03 -0.85
N LYS A 109 3.51 19.25 -0.10
CA LYS A 109 2.98 19.62 1.22
C LYS A 109 3.93 19.25 2.37
N LEU A 110 4.90 18.37 2.12
CA LEU A 110 5.83 17.88 3.13
C LEU A 110 7.25 17.80 2.58
N ASN A 111 8.21 18.41 3.28
CA ASN A 111 9.62 18.14 3.01
C ASN A 111 10.01 16.78 3.64
N TRP A 112 10.00 15.73 2.82
CA TRP A 112 10.29 14.37 3.26
C TRP A 112 11.44 13.75 2.45
N ASP A 113 12.44 13.26 3.16
CA ASP A 113 13.51 12.42 2.60
C ASP A 113 13.00 10.97 2.49
N PRO A 114 12.87 10.39 1.28
CA PRO A 114 12.42 9.01 1.10
C PRO A 114 13.24 7.97 1.87
N ARG A 115 14.51 8.25 2.20
CA ARG A 115 15.36 7.35 3.00
C ARG A 115 14.81 7.11 4.40
N ARG A 116 14.03 8.07 4.94
CA ARG A 116 13.38 7.95 6.26
C ARG A 116 12.24 6.92 6.29
N ASN A 117 11.75 6.48 5.12
CA ASN A 117 10.76 5.42 5.05
C ASN A 117 11.28 4.10 5.65
N ALA A 118 12.58 3.80 5.55
CA ALA A 118 13.15 2.59 6.14
C ALA A 118 13.01 2.57 7.66
N ALA A 119 13.23 3.71 8.33
CA ALA A 119 13.05 3.83 9.77
C ALA A 119 11.57 3.69 10.19
N LEU A 120 10.63 4.19 9.38
CA LEU A 120 9.20 4.03 9.65
C LEU A 120 8.73 2.58 9.45
N ILE A 121 9.24 1.90 8.42
CA ILE A 121 8.98 0.47 8.22
C ILE A 121 9.49 -0.32 9.43
N HIS A 122 10.71 -0.03 9.90
CA HIS A 122 11.29 -0.71 11.05
C HIS A 122 10.43 -0.62 12.33
N ARG A 123 9.72 0.51 12.52
CA ARG A 123 8.81 0.72 13.66
C ARG A 123 7.55 -0.16 13.64
N THR A 124 7.24 -0.82 12.53
CA THR A 124 5.96 -1.53 12.35
C THR A 124 6.11 -2.94 11.75
N GLU A 125 7.24 -3.26 11.12
CA GLU A 125 7.47 -4.54 10.46
C GLU A 125 7.49 -5.76 11.39
N PHE A 126 7.79 -5.54 12.67
CA PHE A 126 7.83 -6.61 13.68
C PHE A 126 6.44 -7.06 14.12
N ILE A 127 5.38 -6.30 13.79
CA ILE A 127 4.02 -6.61 14.21
C ILE A 127 3.59 -7.95 13.59
N PRO A 128 3.30 -8.99 14.41
CA PRO A 128 3.01 -10.33 13.92
C PRO A 128 1.79 -10.41 13.02
N TYR A 129 1.80 -11.36 12.10
CA TYR A 129 0.63 -11.68 11.28
C TYR A 129 -0.56 -12.11 12.16
N GLY A 130 -1.76 -11.67 11.81
CA GLY A 130 -2.99 -12.08 12.51
C GLY A 130 -3.26 -11.37 13.84
N VAL A 131 -2.39 -10.45 14.26
CA VAL A 131 -2.53 -9.64 15.50
C VAL A 131 -3.91 -8.99 15.67
N CYS A 132 -4.59 -8.64 14.57
CA CYS A 132 -5.93 -8.06 14.59
C CYS A 132 -6.99 -9.01 15.16
N GLY A 133 -6.83 -10.32 14.99
CA GLY A 133 -7.75 -11.34 15.52
C GLY A 133 -7.28 -12.01 16.81
N THR A 134 -5.98 -12.06 17.07
CA THR A 134 -5.41 -12.77 18.24
C THR A 134 -5.13 -11.87 19.44
N ILE A 135 -4.87 -10.58 19.19
CA ILE A 135 -4.54 -9.59 20.23
C ILE A 135 -5.56 -8.43 20.24
N GLY A 136 -6.29 -8.24 19.14
CA GLY A 136 -7.29 -7.16 19.02
C GLY A 136 -6.71 -5.81 18.58
N THR A 137 -5.47 -5.79 18.08
CA THR A 137 -4.86 -4.59 17.49
C THR A 137 -4.46 -4.84 16.05
N CYS A 138 -4.95 -4.04 15.10
CA CYS A 138 -4.56 -4.16 13.70
C CYS A 138 -3.23 -3.43 13.46
N GLY A 139 -2.25 -4.14 12.86
CA GLY A 139 -0.95 -3.55 12.55
C GLY A 139 -1.01 -2.34 11.61
N VAL A 140 -2.02 -2.27 10.75
CA VAL A 140 -2.27 -1.07 9.93
C VAL A 140 -2.69 0.13 10.79
N CYS A 141 -3.55 -0.07 11.78
CA CYS A 141 -3.92 1.00 12.72
C CYS A 141 -2.73 1.41 13.60
N SER A 142 -1.86 0.47 13.99
CA SER A 142 -0.58 0.84 14.63
C SER A 142 0.30 1.70 13.71
N SER A 143 0.29 1.43 12.40
CA SER A 143 0.97 2.25 11.38
C SER A 143 0.46 3.69 11.31
N VAL A 144 -0.85 3.92 11.51
CA VAL A 144 -1.43 5.28 11.61
C VAL A 144 -0.75 6.06 12.73
N GLY A 145 -0.71 5.48 13.93
CA GLY A 145 -0.05 6.08 15.08
C GLY A 145 1.45 6.29 14.87
N ALA A 146 2.15 5.30 14.30
CA ALA A 146 3.58 5.41 14.00
C ALA A 146 3.88 6.53 12.98
N THR A 147 2.98 6.75 12.02
CA THR A 147 3.10 7.83 11.02
C THR A 147 2.91 9.20 11.67
N LEU A 148 1.86 9.39 12.47
CA LEU A 148 1.63 10.65 13.19
C LEU A 148 2.74 10.92 14.21
N SER A 149 3.17 9.91 14.96
CA SER A 149 4.31 10.03 15.87
C SER A 149 5.57 10.50 15.14
N THR A 150 5.81 10.01 13.92
CA THR A 150 6.96 10.42 13.10
C THR A 150 6.86 11.88 12.65
N LEU A 151 5.68 12.33 12.23
CA LEU A 151 5.44 13.72 11.80
C LEU A 151 5.50 14.71 12.97
N LEU A 152 4.88 14.35 14.10
CA LEU A 152 4.84 15.16 15.32
C LEU A 152 6.14 15.07 16.12
N LYS A 153 7.09 14.22 15.72
CA LYS A 153 8.31 13.91 16.49
C LYS A 153 8.00 13.44 17.92
N ALA A 154 6.89 12.72 18.09
CA ALA A 154 6.45 12.22 19.38
C ALA A 154 7.43 11.18 19.94
N THR A 155 7.63 11.23 21.25
CA THR A 155 8.35 10.20 22.03
C THR A 155 7.43 9.64 23.10
N TYR A 156 7.88 8.62 23.84
CA TYR A 156 7.13 8.11 24.98
C TYR A 156 7.02 9.11 26.13
N MET A 157 7.86 10.16 26.16
CA MET A 157 7.82 11.26 27.14
C MET A 157 7.00 12.46 26.67
N SER A 158 6.60 12.50 25.40
CA SER A 158 5.78 13.60 24.88
C SER A 158 4.37 13.54 25.48
N ASP A 159 3.81 14.70 25.82
CA ASP A 159 2.45 14.80 26.35
C ASP A 159 1.42 14.78 25.20
N ARG A 160 1.30 15.91 24.50
CA ARG A 160 0.28 16.10 23.46
C ARG A 160 0.51 15.22 22.23
N GLU A 161 1.73 15.16 21.70
CA GLU A 161 2.05 14.46 20.45
C GLU A 161 1.86 12.94 20.57
N ARG A 162 2.21 12.40 21.75
CA ARG A 162 1.98 10.98 22.08
C ARG A 162 0.49 10.71 22.19
N SER A 163 -0.26 11.57 22.87
CA SER A 163 -1.71 11.44 23.05
C SER A 163 -2.45 11.49 21.71
N ILE A 164 -2.05 12.36 20.78
CA ILE A 164 -2.58 12.39 19.41
C ILE A 164 -2.30 11.07 18.69
N SER A 165 -1.07 10.58 18.76
CA SER A 165 -0.67 9.32 18.11
C SER A 165 -1.47 8.13 18.65
N LEU A 166 -1.64 8.02 19.97
CA LEU A 166 -2.44 6.96 20.60
C LEU A 166 -3.93 7.06 20.25
N SER A 167 -4.48 8.28 20.26
CA SER A 167 -5.89 8.52 19.92
C SER A 167 -6.19 8.11 18.48
N SER A 168 -5.27 8.39 17.54
CA SER A 168 -5.43 7.98 16.15
C SER A 168 -5.49 6.45 15.97
N VAL A 169 -4.72 5.70 16.76
CA VAL A 169 -4.75 4.24 16.76
C VAL A 169 -6.09 3.77 17.29
N SER A 170 -6.55 4.33 18.43
CA SER A 170 -7.84 3.99 19.03
C SER A 170 -9.01 4.25 18.07
N GLU A 171 -9.01 5.41 17.40
CA GLU A 171 -10.04 5.76 16.42
C GLU A 171 -10.02 4.83 15.20
N CYS A 172 -8.83 4.53 14.67
CA CYS A 172 -8.70 3.57 13.57
C CYS A 172 -9.21 2.18 13.95
N LEU A 173 -8.87 1.69 15.15
CA LEU A 173 -9.35 0.40 15.63
C LEU A 173 -10.86 0.39 15.80
N LYS A 174 -11.45 1.47 16.33
CA LYS A 174 -12.90 1.62 16.47
C LYS A 174 -13.59 1.59 15.11
N GLU A 175 -13.11 2.36 14.13
CA GLU A 175 -13.68 2.36 12.80
C GLU A 175 -13.54 1.01 12.10
N LEU A 176 -12.38 0.37 12.23
CA LEU A 176 -12.16 -0.95 11.65
C LEU A 176 -13.02 -2.02 12.30
N ALA A 177 -13.20 -1.98 13.63
CA ALA A 177 -14.07 -2.91 14.35
C ALA A 177 -15.52 -2.79 13.88
N ASN A 178 -16.00 -1.57 13.59
CA ASN A 178 -17.33 -1.32 13.04
C ASN A 178 -17.53 -1.90 11.63
N GLN A 179 -16.45 -2.16 10.87
CA GLN A 179 -16.57 -2.85 9.58
C GLN A 179 -16.83 -4.36 9.73
N GLY A 180 -16.58 -4.94 10.92
CA GLY A 180 -16.77 -6.37 11.19
C GLY A 180 -15.85 -7.32 10.39
N GLY A 181 -16.11 -8.63 10.53
CA GLY A 181 -15.34 -9.70 9.88
C GLY A 181 -16.01 -10.34 8.65
N PRO A 182 -15.29 -11.19 7.89
CA PRO A 182 -13.89 -11.61 8.10
C PRO A 182 -12.87 -10.50 7.82
N ARG A 183 -11.63 -10.70 8.28
CA ARG A 183 -10.52 -9.74 8.18
C ARG A 183 -10.20 -9.36 6.73
N CYS A 184 -9.79 -8.11 6.50
CA CYS A 184 -9.26 -7.68 5.20
C CYS A 184 -8.17 -6.61 5.36
N CYS A 185 -6.92 -6.94 5.01
CA CYS A 185 -5.80 -6.00 5.13
C CYS A 185 -5.97 -4.74 4.26
N LYS A 186 -6.68 -4.85 3.13
CA LYS A 186 -6.97 -3.69 2.26
C LYS A 186 -7.97 -2.74 2.89
N GLU A 187 -9.03 -3.29 3.48
CA GLU A 187 -10.00 -2.50 4.25
C GLU A 187 -9.32 -1.79 5.43
N SER A 188 -8.47 -2.49 6.18
CA SER A 188 -7.70 -1.87 7.26
C SER A 188 -6.85 -0.69 6.76
N ILE A 189 -6.26 -0.78 5.56
CA ILE A 189 -5.52 0.34 4.94
C ILE A 189 -6.44 1.49 4.56
N TYR A 190 -7.61 1.22 3.98
CA TYR A 190 -8.53 2.29 3.59
C TYR A 190 -9.12 3.01 4.80
N VAL A 191 -9.49 2.28 5.86
CA VAL A 191 -9.86 2.88 7.16
C VAL A 191 -8.70 3.69 7.72
N GLY A 192 -7.49 3.12 7.75
CA GLY A 192 -6.28 3.80 8.22
C GLY A 192 -5.98 5.09 7.45
N LEU A 193 -6.19 5.12 6.13
CA LEU A 193 -6.04 6.32 5.30
C LEU A 193 -7.07 7.40 5.68
N LYS A 194 -8.35 7.03 5.86
CA LYS A 194 -9.40 7.98 6.27
C LYS A 194 -9.09 8.61 7.63
N VAL A 195 -8.71 7.78 8.61
CA VAL A 195 -8.34 8.25 9.95
C VAL A 195 -7.12 9.15 9.87
N LEU A 196 -6.08 8.71 9.18
CA LEU A 196 -4.84 9.48 9.06
C LEU A 196 -5.07 10.84 8.39
N ASP A 197 -5.87 10.90 7.32
CA ASP A 197 -6.24 12.16 6.66
C ASP A 197 -6.97 13.13 7.61
N ARG A 198 -7.91 12.64 8.44
CA ARG A 198 -8.56 13.47 9.47
C ARG A 198 -7.57 14.04 10.48
N TYR A 199 -6.61 13.23 10.96
CA TYR A 199 -5.62 13.67 11.94
C TYR A 199 -4.59 14.61 11.33
N LEU A 200 -4.15 14.36 10.10
CA LEU A 200 -3.29 15.26 9.34
C LEU A 200 -3.94 16.64 9.21
N LYS A 201 -5.23 16.70 8.81
CA LYS A 201 -5.97 17.95 8.69
C LYS A 201 -6.12 18.66 10.03
N ARG A 202 -6.50 17.91 11.06
CA ARG A 202 -6.81 18.48 12.38
C ARG A 202 -5.59 19.00 13.13
N TYR A 203 -4.44 18.37 12.99
CA TYR A 203 -3.28 18.63 13.85
C TYR A 203 -2.04 19.16 13.15
N LEU A 204 -1.94 19.00 11.82
CA LEU A 204 -0.73 19.32 11.06
C LEU A 204 -0.98 20.24 9.86
N ASP A 205 -2.22 20.64 9.60
CA ASP A 205 -2.62 21.41 8.41
C ASP A 205 -2.17 20.73 7.09
N LEU A 206 -2.26 19.40 7.07
CA LEU A 206 -1.93 18.55 5.93
C LEU A 206 -3.17 17.77 5.48
N ASP A 207 -3.35 17.57 4.19
CA ASP A 207 -4.38 16.67 3.66
C ASP A 207 -3.82 15.79 2.54
N LEU A 208 -4.33 14.57 2.45
CA LEU A 208 -3.97 13.60 1.42
C LEU A 208 -4.72 13.83 0.09
N SER A 209 -5.64 14.80 0.05
CA SER A 209 -6.53 15.08 -1.07
C SER A 209 -7.27 13.82 -1.55
N ILE A 210 -7.64 12.94 -0.61
CA ILE A 210 -8.42 11.75 -0.88
C ILE A 210 -9.80 12.18 -1.38
N LYS A 211 -10.21 11.65 -2.54
CA LYS A 211 -11.57 11.84 -3.06
C LYS A 211 -12.61 11.36 -2.05
N GLU A 212 -13.79 11.95 -2.07
CA GLU A 212 -14.87 11.64 -1.11
C GLU A 212 -15.17 10.13 -0.95
N LYS A 213 -14.96 9.34 -2.01
CA LYS A 213 -15.13 7.88 -1.99
C LYS A 213 -13.85 7.14 -2.36
N ILE A 214 -13.35 6.31 -1.45
CA ILE A 214 -12.32 5.30 -1.71
C ILE A 214 -13.00 4.05 -2.27
N ILE A 215 -12.51 3.54 -3.41
CA ILE A 215 -13.03 2.31 -4.05
C ILE A 215 -11.93 1.25 -4.08
N CYS A 216 -12.23 0.05 -3.59
CA CYS A 216 -11.32 -1.08 -3.58
C CYS A 216 -11.09 -1.62 -4.99
N ALA A 217 -9.83 -1.69 -5.41
CA ALA A 217 -9.42 -2.27 -6.69
C ALA A 217 -9.17 -3.80 -6.64
N PHE A 218 -9.44 -4.43 -5.48
CA PHE A 218 -9.02 -5.81 -5.19
C PHE A 218 -10.17 -6.72 -4.76
N SER A 219 -11.42 -6.24 -4.75
CA SER A 219 -12.58 -6.99 -4.26
C SER A 219 -12.79 -8.31 -5.02
N ASN A 220 -12.65 -8.28 -6.35
CA ASN A 220 -12.79 -9.45 -7.23
C ASN A 220 -11.69 -10.51 -7.06
N ARG A 221 -10.56 -10.15 -6.41
CA ARG A 221 -9.43 -11.05 -6.17
C ARG A 221 -9.46 -11.68 -4.78
N ASN A 222 -10.40 -11.26 -3.93
CA ASN A 222 -10.54 -11.79 -2.57
C ASN A 222 -11.65 -12.85 -2.50
N PRO A 223 -11.34 -14.14 -2.32
CA PRO A 223 -12.38 -15.16 -2.11
C PRO A 223 -13.17 -14.92 -0.82
N GLU A 224 -12.59 -14.23 0.17
CA GLU A 224 -13.21 -13.89 1.46
C GLU A 224 -13.76 -12.45 1.46
N CYS A 225 -14.10 -11.89 0.30
CA CYS A 225 -14.59 -10.52 0.22
C CYS A 225 -15.91 -10.36 0.98
N LYS A 226 -16.01 -9.31 1.80
CA LYS A 226 -17.25 -8.92 2.48
C LYS A 226 -18.32 -8.34 1.54
N LYS A 227 -17.95 -8.07 0.28
CA LYS A 227 -18.80 -7.44 -0.74
C LYS A 227 -19.56 -6.24 -0.17
N GLU A 228 -20.89 -6.22 -0.25
CA GLU A 228 -21.78 -5.12 0.15
C GLU A 228 -21.64 -4.75 1.64
N ARG A 229 -21.11 -5.65 2.49
CA ARG A 229 -20.81 -5.36 3.90
C ARG A 229 -19.52 -4.55 4.10
N CYS A 230 -18.78 -4.23 3.05
CA CYS A 230 -17.57 -3.40 3.10
C CYS A 230 -17.84 -2.05 2.45
N GLU A 231 -17.60 -0.95 3.17
CA GLU A 231 -17.84 0.41 2.65
C GLU A 231 -17.03 0.75 1.38
N PHE A 232 -15.91 0.05 1.17
CA PHE A 232 -15.01 0.24 0.03
C PHE A 232 -15.34 -0.66 -1.17
N TYR A 233 -16.39 -1.46 -1.09
CA TYR A 233 -16.75 -2.37 -2.16
C TYR A 233 -17.15 -1.59 -3.42
N ARG A 234 -16.60 -2.03 -4.56
CA ARG A 234 -16.84 -1.41 -5.86
C ARG A 234 -18.22 -1.74 -6.44
N GLY A 235 -18.89 -2.78 -5.94
CA GLY A 235 -20.02 -3.41 -6.61
C GLY A 235 -19.56 -4.54 -7.55
N GLU A 236 -20.52 -5.34 -8.03
CA GLU A 236 -20.30 -6.24 -9.17
C GLU A 236 -20.18 -5.39 -10.44
N ILE A 237 -19.20 -5.73 -11.29
CA ILE A 237 -18.92 -5.08 -12.59
C ILE A 237 -19.18 -6.12 -13.66
#